data_AF-A0A6S7K8Y1-F1
#
_entry.id   AF-A0A6S7K8Y1-F1
#
_cell.length_a   1.000
_cell.length_b   1.000
_cell.length_c   1.000
_cell.angle_alpha   90.00
_cell.angle_beta   90.00
_cell.angle_gamma   90.00
#
_symmetry.space_group_name_H-M   'P 1'
#
loop_
_entity.id
_entity.type
_entity.pdbx_description
1 polymer ?
#
loop_
_entity_poly.entity_id
_entity_poly.type
_entity_poly.pdbx_seq_one_letter_code
_entity_poly.pdbx_strand_id
1 'polypeptide(L)'
;MVNGLTFYSYVFLTAFCIHIVAVLGNNDEDLRDYFLSFLSVTERTEQYLSLRLLDLLEYYQRHLEGHLRIIVAFIQVLDEPNNQAGEIFMESLQQLVSIVSGQLRRIEDLSAFEESSRNINTHVPLLLQTDGRPKYFIPKEQSERLHSYGLAWTDIANILHVSERKLYRRRQEYGILGKYSRISDSELDSVIINILNSTPNAGEKLVIGSLRSRNIHLQRWRIRDRLNVLDPIGRAVRRNNAIHRRTYNVQEANHLWHIDTNHKLISWRFVIFGCVHMAATSLEFFQNGVRKFGLPLRVRGDHGVESYDVACYMISSRVKE
;
A
#
# COMPACT_ATOMS: atom_id res chain seq x y z
N MET A 1 3.27 6.91 28.92
CA MET A 1 3.62 5.48 28.91
C MET A 1 2.64 4.80 27.97
N VAL A 2 3.07 4.49 26.76
CA VAL A 2 2.22 3.84 25.75
C VAL A 2 2.22 2.36 26.10
N ASN A 3 1.06 1.83 26.50
CA ASN A 3 0.89 0.41 26.75
C ASN A 3 1.17 -0.33 25.44
N GLY A 4 2.36 -0.92 25.34
CA GLY A 4 2.60 -1.99 24.40
C GLY A 4 1.68 -3.17 24.71
N LEU A 5 1.66 -4.18 23.85
CA LEU A 5 1.15 -5.51 24.18
C LEU A 5 1.50 -5.81 25.64
N THR A 6 0.50 -5.91 26.51
CA THR A 6 0.78 -6.12 27.94
C THR A 6 1.62 -7.40 28.04
N PHE A 7 2.55 -7.46 28.98
CA PHE A 7 3.39 -8.65 29.17
C PHE A 7 2.57 -9.95 29.15
N TYR A 8 1.37 -9.90 29.74
CA TYR A 8 0.36 -10.96 29.70
C TYR A 8 -0.13 -11.32 28.30
N SER A 9 -0.44 -10.34 27.45
CA SER A 9 -0.86 -10.58 26.06
C SER A 9 0.24 -11.21 25.21
N TYR A 10 1.51 -10.84 25.44
CA TYR A 10 2.65 -11.43 24.73
C TYR A 10 2.92 -12.87 25.17
N VAL A 11 2.92 -13.12 26.49
CA VAL A 11 3.06 -14.48 27.04
C VAL A 11 1.91 -15.38 26.59
N PHE A 12 0.68 -14.85 26.52
CA PHE A 12 -0.47 -15.57 25.99
C PHE A 12 -0.31 -15.91 24.50
N LEU A 13 0.06 -14.92 23.66
CA LEU A 13 0.21 -15.10 22.22
C LEU A 13 1.26 -16.17 21.89
N THR A 14 2.42 -16.10 22.55
CA THR A 14 3.51 -17.06 22.38
C THR A 14 3.13 -18.44 22.89
N ALA A 15 2.55 -18.55 24.09
CA ALA A 15 2.11 -19.83 24.65
C ALA A 15 1.01 -20.48 23.80
N PHE A 16 0.05 -19.70 23.30
CA PHE A 16 -1.05 -20.20 22.47
C PHE A 16 -0.56 -20.69 21.10
N CYS A 17 0.31 -19.92 20.43
CA CYS A 17 0.88 -20.35 19.14
C CYS A 17 1.72 -21.61 19.32
N ILE A 18 2.54 -21.71 20.38
CA ILE A 18 3.31 -22.92 20.70
C ILE A 18 2.38 -24.10 21.00
N HIS A 19 1.30 -23.87 21.76
CA HIS A 19 0.33 -24.91 22.11
C HIS A 19 -0.42 -25.43 20.89
N ILE A 20 -0.93 -24.56 20.02
CA ILE A 20 -1.56 -24.97 18.76
C ILE A 20 -0.58 -25.75 17.89
N VAL A 21 0.65 -25.25 17.74
CA VAL A 21 1.69 -25.93 16.97
C VAL A 21 2.02 -27.31 17.54
N ALA A 22 1.97 -27.48 18.87
CA ALA A 22 2.18 -28.76 19.53
C ALA A 22 0.98 -29.71 19.40
N VAL A 23 -0.26 -29.18 19.43
CA VAL A 23 -1.51 -29.95 19.36
C VAL A 23 -1.82 -30.43 17.94
N LEU A 24 -1.55 -29.62 16.91
CA LEU A 24 -1.80 -29.99 15.52
C LEU A 24 -0.84 -31.06 14.98
N GLY A 25 0.27 -31.32 15.68
CA GLY A 25 1.28 -32.32 15.27
C GLY A 25 1.85 -32.07 13.86
N ASN A 26 2.55 -33.06 13.30
CA ASN A 26 3.12 -33.00 11.94
C ASN A 26 2.06 -33.10 10.81
N ASN A 27 0.77 -33.16 11.11
CA ASN A 27 -0.26 -33.54 10.15
C ASN A 27 -0.87 -32.36 9.38
N ASP A 28 -0.60 -31.11 9.79
CA ASP A 28 -1.18 -29.91 9.14
C ASP A 28 -0.14 -28.77 9.08
N GLU A 29 0.82 -28.92 8.16
CA GLU A 29 1.95 -28.00 7.96
C GLU A 29 1.48 -26.57 7.63
N ASP A 30 0.38 -26.43 6.89
CA ASP A 30 -0.20 -25.15 6.49
C ASP A 30 -0.73 -24.34 7.69
N LEU A 31 -1.41 -25.00 8.64
CA LEU A 31 -1.90 -24.33 9.85
C LEU A 31 -0.74 -23.91 10.76
N ARG A 32 0.29 -24.76 10.85
CA ARG A 32 1.50 -24.45 11.60
C ARG A 32 2.19 -23.19 11.07
N ASP A 33 2.41 -23.14 9.76
CA ASP A 33 3.04 -22.02 9.08
C ASP A 33 2.19 -20.75 9.20
N TYR A 34 0.87 -20.89 9.15
CA TYR A 34 -0.06 -19.79 9.40
C TYR A 34 0.15 -19.16 10.79
N PHE A 35 0.16 -19.96 11.86
CA PHE A 35 0.30 -19.44 13.22
C PHE A 35 1.71 -18.89 13.51
N LEU A 36 2.75 -19.45 12.89
CA LEU A 36 4.11 -18.89 12.94
C LEU A 36 4.19 -17.53 12.22
N SER A 37 3.60 -17.43 11.03
CA SER A 37 3.48 -16.16 10.30
C SER A 37 2.70 -15.14 11.12
N PHE A 38 1.58 -15.55 11.70
CA PHE A 38 0.75 -14.70 12.56
C PHE A 38 1.53 -14.13 13.74
N LEU A 39 2.26 -14.97 14.47
CA LEU A 39 3.11 -14.54 15.59
C LEU A 39 4.13 -13.50 15.11
N SER A 40 4.84 -13.79 14.01
CA SER A 40 5.85 -12.88 13.46
C SER A 40 5.28 -11.51 13.05
N VAL A 41 4.11 -11.49 12.41
CA VAL A 41 3.43 -10.25 12.01
C VAL A 41 3.01 -9.43 13.22
N THR A 42 2.47 -10.08 14.25
CA THR A 42 2.00 -9.43 15.48
C THR A 42 3.16 -8.83 16.28
N GLU A 43 4.28 -9.56 16.42
CA GLU A 43 5.50 -9.10 17.09
C GLU A 43 6.13 -7.90 16.37
N ARG A 44 6.29 -8.00 15.05
CA ARG A 44 6.87 -6.92 14.25
C ARG A 44 5.99 -5.67 14.27
N THR A 45 4.67 -5.84 14.23
CA THR A 45 3.75 -4.69 14.34
C THR A 45 3.94 -3.97 15.67
N GLU A 46 4.10 -4.71 16.77
CA GLU A 46 4.32 -4.11 18.09
C GLU A 46 5.63 -3.33 18.16
N GLN A 47 6.69 -3.90 17.58
CA GLN A 47 7.98 -3.25 17.48
C GLN A 47 7.88 -1.93 16.68
N TYR A 48 7.18 -1.94 15.54
CA TYR A 48 7.02 -0.75 14.70
C TYR A 48 6.08 0.29 15.31
N LEU A 49 5.05 -0.13 16.05
CA LEU A 49 4.20 0.76 16.86
C LEU A 49 5.04 1.49 17.92
N SER A 50 5.95 0.75 18.57
CA SER A 50 6.85 1.29 19.59
C SER A 50 7.85 2.30 19.01
N LEU A 51 8.34 2.03 17.80
CA LEU A 51 9.26 2.89 17.06
C LEU A 51 8.57 4.00 16.24
N ARG A 52 7.24 4.02 16.19
CA ARG A 52 6.42 4.94 15.37
C ARG A 52 6.80 4.95 13.88
N LEU A 53 7.10 3.78 13.31
CA LEU A 53 7.51 3.64 11.89
C LEU A 53 6.30 3.42 10.98
N LEU A 54 5.59 4.50 10.64
CA LEU A 54 4.32 4.47 9.89
C LEU A 54 4.40 3.79 8.51
N ASP A 55 5.51 3.94 7.79
CA ASP A 55 5.72 3.32 6.49
C ASP A 55 5.71 1.79 6.55
N LEU A 56 6.28 1.24 7.63
CA LEU A 56 6.26 -0.20 7.88
C LEU A 56 4.89 -0.63 8.41
N LEU A 57 4.27 0.19 9.27
CA LEU A 57 2.94 -0.12 9.82
C LEU A 57 1.86 -0.24 8.75
N GLU A 58 1.90 0.53 7.65
CA GLU A 58 0.92 0.38 6.56
C GLU A 58 0.98 -1.01 5.91
N TYR A 59 2.18 -1.56 5.73
CA TYR A 59 2.37 -2.92 5.23
C TYR A 59 1.80 -3.95 6.22
N TYR A 60 2.18 -3.83 7.49
CA TYR A 60 1.76 -4.78 8.54
C TYR A 60 0.27 -4.68 8.88
N GLN A 61 -0.36 -3.52 8.72
CA GLN A 61 -1.80 -3.34 8.88
C GLN A 61 -2.58 -4.28 7.94
N ARG A 62 -2.21 -4.34 6.65
CA ARG A 62 -2.88 -5.24 5.68
C ARG A 62 -2.72 -6.71 6.05
N HIS A 63 -1.54 -7.09 6.55
CA HIS A 63 -1.28 -8.45 6.99
C HIS A 63 -2.08 -8.81 8.25
N LEU A 64 -2.17 -7.90 9.24
CA LEU A 64 -3.02 -8.08 10.42
C LEU A 64 -4.50 -8.19 10.06
N GLU A 65 -5.01 -7.35 9.16
CA GLU A 65 -6.39 -7.46 8.66
C GLU A 65 -6.66 -8.81 7.99
N GLY A 66 -5.69 -9.31 7.20
CA GLY A 66 -5.77 -10.64 6.60
C GLY A 66 -5.85 -11.76 7.63
N HIS A 67 -4.96 -11.74 8.63
CA HIS A 67 -4.97 -12.71 9.73
C HIS A 67 -6.26 -12.63 10.57
N LEU A 68 -6.77 -11.42 10.83
CA LEU A 68 -8.02 -11.22 11.55
C LEU A 68 -9.19 -11.90 10.84
N ARG A 69 -9.29 -11.75 9.51
CA ARG A 69 -10.34 -12.40 8.71
C ARG A 69 -10.29 -13.92 8.82
N ILE A 70 -9.08 -14.50 8.80
CA ILE A 70 -8.89 -15.95 8.91
C ILE A 70 -9.27 -16.44 10.31
N ILE A 71 -8.85 -15.74 11.37
CA ILE A 71 -9.22 -16.09 12.76
C ILE A 71 -10.75 -15.99 12.96
N VAL A 72 -11.39 -14.96 12.42
CA VAL A 72 -12.86 -14.83 12.47
C VAL A 72 -13.55 -15.95 11.71
N ALA A 73 -13.01 -16.37 10.56
CA ALA A 73 -13.53 -17.52 9.83
C ALA A 73 -13.41 -18.83 10.64
N PHE A 74 -12.29 -19.05 11.34
CA PHE A 74 -12.15 -20.18 12.26
C PHE A 74 -13.21 -20.16 13.36
N ILE A 75 -13.43 -19.00 13.99
CA ILE A 75 -14.47 -18.84 15.02
C ILE A 75 -15.85 -19.22 14.44
N GLN A 76 -16.19 -18.74 13.25
CA GLN A 76 -17.49 -19.03 12.62
C GLN A 76 -17.69 -20.51 12.30
N VAL A 77 -16.65 -21.21 11.83
CA VAL A 77 -16.70 -22.65 11.55
C VAL A 77 -16.81 -23.48 12.83
N LEU A 78 -16.22 -23.00 13.93
CA LEU A 78 -16.21 -23.70 15.21
C LEU A 78 -17.45 -23.41 16.07
N ASP A 79 -18.14 -22.31 15.82
CA ASP A 79 -19.41 -21.92 16.45
C ASP A 79 -20.64 -22.69 15.89
N GLU A 80 -20.42 -23.68 15.02
CA GLU A 80 -21.50 -24.53 14.51
C GLU A 80 -22.09 -25.45 15.60
N PRO A 81 -23.43 -25.62 15.67
CA PRO A 81 -24.15 -26.19 16.81
C PRO A 81 -23.85 -27.67 17.15
N ASN A 82 -23.03 -28.36 16.34
CA ASN A 82 -22.63 -29.75 16.56
C ASN A 82 -21.14 -29.93 16.93
N ASN A 83 -20.38 -28.84 17.08
CA ASN A 83 -18.93 -28.92 17.31
C ASN A 83 -18.60 -28.76 18.80
N GLN A 84 -18.30 -29.86 19.49
CA GLN A 84 -17.81 -29.87 20.88
C GLN A 84 -16.33 -29.46 21.00
N ALA A 85 -15.76 -28.82 19.97
CA ALA A 85 -14.38 -28.35 19.97
C ALA A 85 -14.19 -27.25 21.05
N GLY A 86 -13.72 -27.71 22.21
CA GLY A 86 -13.26 -27.02 23.41
C GLY A 86 -13.55 -25.52 23.54
N GLU A 87 -14.42 -25.13 24.49
CA GLU A 87 -14.61 -23.75 24.94
C GLU A 87 -13.28 -22.99 25.14
N ILE A 88 -12.26 -23.67 25.65
CA ILE A 88 -10.90 -23.14 25.87
C ILE A 88 -10.25 -22.65 24.54
N PHE A 89 -10.48 -23.37 23.44
CA PHE A 89 -9.96 -23.01 22.13
C PHE A 89 -10.67 -21.77 21.57
N MET A 90 -11.99 -21.68 21.75
CA MET A 90 -12.79 -20.53 21.36
C MET A 90 -12.43 -19.27 22.14
N GLU A 91 -12.29 -19.37 23.46
CA GLU A 91 -11.79 -18.25 24.30
C GLU A 91 -10.42 -17.77 23.82
N SER A 92 -9.55 -18.70 23.42
CA SER A 92 -8.22 -18.34 22.98
C SER A 92 -8.20 -17.64 21.61
N LEU A 93 -9.04 -18.09 20.66
CA LEU A 93 -9.22 -17.39 19.38
C LEU A 93 -9.81 -15.99 19.58
N GLN A 94 -10.76 -15.83 20.50
CA GLN A 94 -11.32 -14.52 20.86
C GLN A 94 -10.27 -13.59 21.47
N GLN A 95 -9.36 -14.11 22.29
CA GLN A 95 -8.22 -13.34 22.80
C GLN A 95 -7.28 -12.89 21.67
N LEU A 96 -7.02 -13.74 20.66
CA LEU A 96 -6.24 -13.33 19.49
C LEU A 96 -6.91 -12.18 18.72
N VAL A 97 -8.23 -12.26 18.52
CA VAL A 97 -9.01 -11.18 17.90
C VAL A 97 -8.85 -9.87 18.66
N SER A 98 -8.91 -9.92 19.99
CA SER A 98 -8.72 -8.75 20.86
C SER A 98 -7.33 -8.13 20.70
N ILE A 99 -6.27 -8.95 20.67
CA ILE A 99 -4.89 -8.50 20.47
C ILE A 99 -4.74 -7.78 19.12
N VAL A 100 -5.17 -8.42 18.03
CA VAL A 100 -5.02 -7.87 16.67
C VAL A 100 -5.84 -6.59 16.51
N SER A 101 -7.07 -6.57 17.01
CA SER A 101 -7.94 -5.39 16.97
C SER A 101 -7.33 -4.23 17.77
N GLY A 102 -6.68 -4.51 18.90
CA GLY A 102 -5.95 -3.51 19.68
C GLY A 102 -4.75 -2.91 18.93
N GLN A 103 -4.00 -3.73 18.20
CA GLN A 103 -2.89 -3.25 17.36
C GLN A 103 -3.39 -2.41 16.18
N LEU A 104 -4.44 -2.85 15.48
CA LEU A 104 -5.04 -2.11 14.38
C LEU A 104 -5.53 -0.73 14.83
N ARG A 105 -6.24 -0.65 15.96
CA ARG A 105 -6.69 0.64 16.52
C ARG A 105 -5.52 1.58 16.81
N ARG A 106 -4.42 1.06 17.36
CA ARG A 106 -3.21 1.87 17.63
C ARG A 106 -2.55 2.37 16.36
N ILE A 107 -2.59 1.60 15.27
CA ILE A 107 -2.10 2.03 13.94
C ILE A 107 -2.97 3.17 13.41
N GLU A 108 -4.30 3.03 13.52
CA GLU A 108 -5.25 4.07 13.11
C GLU A 108 -5.05 5.36 13.92
N ASP A 109 -4.91 5.26 15.25
CA ASP A 109 -4.67 6.42 16.12
C ASP A 109 -3.37 7.16 15.76
N LEU A 110 -2.29 6.42 15.51
CA LEU A 110 -1.01 7.00 15.07
C LEU A 110 -1.14 7.66 13.70
N SER A 111 -1.87 7.05 12.77
CA SER A 111 -2.09 7.59 11.43
C SER A 111 -2.94 8.87 11.48
N ALA A 112 -4.01 8.86 12.29
CA ALA A 112 -4.89 10.01 12.49
C ALA A 112 -4.16 11.19 13.18
N PHE A 113 -3.28 10.91 14.14
CA PHE A 113 -2.45 11.92 14.78
C PHE A 113 -1.51 12.62 13.77
N GLU A 114 -0.92 11.84 12.87
CA GLU A 114 -0.12 12.40 11.77
C GLU A 114 -0.96 13.18 10.76
N GLU A 115 -2.15 12.69 10.39
CA GLU A 115 -3.06 13.43 9.50
C GLU A 115 -3.53 14.75 10.08
N SER A 116 -3.82 14.78 11.39
CA SER A 116 -4.17 16.02 12.11
C SER A 116 -3.01 17.02 12.11
N SER A 117 -1.78 16.54 12.29
CA SER A 117 -0.56 17.36 12.14
C SER A 117 -0.34 17.83 10.70
N ARG A 118 -0.83 17.09 9.69
CA ARG A 118 -0.74 17.43 8.26
C ARG A 118 -1.77 18.47 7.82
N ASN A 119 -2.78 18.80 8.63
CA ASN A 119 -3.91 19.63 8.21
C ASN A 119 -3.70 21.14 8.44
N ILE A 120 -2.64 21.70 7.85
CA ILE A 120 -2.58 23.15 7.61
C ILE A 120 -3.19 23.41 6.24
N ASN A 121 -4.48 23.77 6.27
CA ASN A 121 -5.22 24.33 5.16
C ASN A 121 -4.54 25.60 4.65
N THR A 122 -4.17 25.61 3.36
CA THR A 122 -4.43 26.68 2.38
C THR A 122 -3.62 26.38 1.11
N HIS A 123 -4.22 25.72 0.12
CA HIS A 123 -3.59 25.49 -1.19
C HIS A 123 -3.25 26.78 -1.96
N VAL A 124 -3.78 27.92 -1.51
CA VAL A 124 -3.49 29.24 -2.07
C VAL A 124 -2.67 30.06 -1.07
N PRO A 125 -1.46 30.53 -1.44
CA PRO A 125 -0.65 31.38 -0.58
C PRO A 125 -1.40 32.69 -0.24
N LEU A 126 -1.49 33.01 1.05
CA LEU A 126 -2.11 34.26 1.53
C LEU A 126 -1.34 35.47 1.01
N LEU A 127 -2.02 36.57 0.71
CA LEU A 127 -1.34 37.84 0.38
C LEU A 127 -1.10 38.62 1.68
N LEU A 128 0.18 38.86 2.02
CA LEU A 128 0.54 39.79 3.09
C LEU A 128 0.52 41.20 2.54
N GLN A 129 -0.18 42.08 3.26
CA GLN A 129 -0.03 43.52 3.06
C GLN A 129 1.39 43.94 3.45
N THR A 130 1.93 44.84 2.62
CA THR A 130 3.21 45.49 2.80
C THR A 130 3.02 46.94 2.40
N ASP A 131 3.93 47.84 2.77
CA ASP A 131 3.90 49.25 2.33
C ASP A 131 4.05 49.42 0.80
N GLY A 132 4.27 48.32 0.06
CA GLY A 132 4.24 48.24 -1.40
C GLY A 132 3.47 47.01 -1.92
N ARG A 133 3.91 46.44 -3.06
CA ARG A 133 3.24 45.30 -3.72
C ARG A 133 3.04 44.11 -2.75
N PRO A 134 1.80 43.61 -2.58
CA PRO A 134 1.50 42.50 -1.67
C PRO A 134 2.40 41.27 -1.88
N LYS A 135 2.93 40.72 -0.78
CA LYS A 135 3.82 39.54 -0.81
C LYS A 135 3.01 38.28 -0.57
N TYR A 136 3.08 37.33 -1.50
CA TYR A 136 2.50 35.99 -1.29
C TYR A 136 3.24 35.29 -0.14
N PHE A 137 2.53 34.96 0.92
CA PHE A 137 2.96 34.16 2.05
C PHE A 137 2.77 32.68 1.75
N ILE A 138 3.89 32.01 1.51
CA ILE A 138 3.97 30.57 1.41
C ILE A 138 4.69 30.11 2.69
N PRO A 139 3.99 29.50 3.66
CA PRO A 139 4.62 28.90 4.83
C PRO A 139 5.76 27.96 4.45
N LYS A 140 6.83 27.96 5.26
CA LYS A 140 7.96 27.03 5.10
C LYS A 140 7.47 25.59 5.11
N GLU A 141 6.67 25.25 6.10
CA GLU A 141 6.09 23.93 6.32
C GLU A 141 5.25 23.45 5.13
N GLN A 142 4.50 24.34 4.49
CA GLN A 142 3.73 24.00 3.28
C GLN A 142 4.64 23.57 2.12
N SER A 143 5.76 24.28 1.93
CA SER A 143 6.73 23.96 0.86
C SER A 143 7.47 22.65 1.13
N GLU A 144 7.85 22.42 2.39
CA GLU A 144 8.51 21.18 2.83
C GLU A 144 7.57 19.98 2.72
N ARG A 145 6.29 20.15 3.09
CA ARG A 145 5.26 19.11 2.99
C ARG A 145 4.95 18.74 1.54
N LEU A 146 4.74 19.72 0.66
CA LEU A 146 4.52 19.43 -0.76
C LEU A 146 5.72 18.72 -1.39
N HIS A 147 6.94 19.05 -0.95
CA HIS A 147 8.14 18.37 -1.39
C HIS A 147 8.29 16.96 -0.78
N SER A 148 7.85 16.73 0.46
CA SER A 148 7.93 15.40 1.10
C SER A 148 7.05 14.35 0.39
N TYR A 149 5.96 14.78 -0.26
CA TYR A 149 5.18 13.93 -1.17
C TYR A 149 5.93 13.53 -2.45
N GLY A 150 7.16 14.01 -2.66
CA GLY A 150 8.01 13.67 -3.80
C GLY A 150 7.67 14.42 -5.07
N LEU A 151 6.87 15.48 -5.00
CA LEU A 151 6.52 16.36 -6.12
C LEU A 151 7.74 17.15 -6.58
N ALA A 152 7.86 17.38 -7.90
CA ALA A 152 8.90 18.26 -8.40
C ALA A 152 8.57 19.71 -8.02
N TRP A 153 9.59 20.54 -7.84
CA TRP A 153 9.40 21.95 -7.49
C TRP A 153 8.57 22.72 -8.54
N THR A 154 8.59 22.27 -9.79
CA THR A 154 7.71 22.75 -10.87
C THR A 154 6.25 22.46 -10.57
N ASP A 155 5.93 21.23 -10.15
CA ASP A 155 4.57 20.81 -9.81
C ASP A 155 4.07 21.54 -8.55
N ILE A 156 4.96 21.73 -7.57
CA ILE A 156 4.66 22.48 -6.35
C ILE A 156 4.34 23.94 -6.68
N ALA A 157 5.07 24.56 -7.61
CA ALA A 157 4.79 25.92 -8.05
C ALA A 157 3.40 26.03 -8.69
N ASN A 158 3.04 25.04 -9.52
CA ASN A 158 1.73 24.94 -10.15
C ASN A 158 0.60 24.77 -9.12
N ILE A 159 0.78 23.88 -8.14
CA ILE A 159 -0.19 23.63 -7.05
C ILE A 159 -0.41 24.89 -6.22
N LEU A 160 0.66 25.62 -5.92
CA LEU A 160 0.61 26.86 -5.14
C LEU A 160 0.18 28.08 -5.97
N HIS A 161 -0.08 27.92 -7.26
CA HIS A 161 -0.40 29.00 -8.19
C HIS A 161 0.62 30.16 -8.14
N VAL A 162 1.91 29.85 -8.05
CA VAL A 162 3.01 30.82 -8.05
C VAL A 162 4.03 30.49 -9.14
N SER A 163 4.76 31.49 -9.61
CA SER A 163 5.87 31.24 -10.54
C SER A 163 7.00 30.47 -9.86
N GLU A 164 7.67 29.59 -10.60
CA GLU A 164 8.83 28.82 -10.13
C GLU A 164 9.91 29.72 -9.51
N ARG A 165 10.14 30.89 -10.11
CA ARG A 165 11.11 31.88 -9.60
C ARG A 165 10.73 32.38 -8.19
N LYS A 166 9.43 32.54 -7.90
CA LYS A 166 8.95 32.98 -6.59
C LYS A 166 9.13 31.87 -5.54
N LEU A 167 8.79 30.63 -5.90
CA LEU A 167 9.01 29.47 -5.06
C LEU A 167 10.51 29.24 -4.79
N TYR A 168 11.35 29.37 -5.81
CA TYR A 168 12.81 29.29 -5.67
C TYR A 168 13.35 30.32 -4.68
N ARG A 169 12.97 31.60 -4.82
CA ARG A 169 13.41 32.65 -3.87
C ARG A 169 12.96 32.32 -2.45
N ARG A 170 11.72 31.85 -2.27
CA ARG A 170 11.20 31.51 -0.95
C ARG A 170 11.91 30.31 -0.33
N ARG A 171 12.28 29.31 -1.13
CA ARG A 171 13.14 28.19 -0.69
C ARG A 171 14.51 28.65 -0.23
N GLN A 172 15.11 29.62 -0.92
CA GLN A 172 16.38 30.23 -0.49
C GLN A 172 16.21 30.95 0.85
N GLU A 173 15.17 31.78 1.00
CA GLU A 173 14.82 32.46 2.26
C GLU A 173 14.67 31.47 3.43
N TYR A 174 14.11 30.28 3.17
CA TYR A 174 13.88 29.25 4.20
C TYR A 174 15.01 28.22 4.37
N GLY A 175 16.05 28.30 3.54
CA GLY A 175 17.11 27.30 3.52
C GLY A 175 16.66 25.91 3.01
N ILE A 176 15.52 25.81 2.31
CA ILE A 176 15.02 24.58 1.66
C ILE A 176 15.77 24.38 0.32
N LEU A 177 17.08 24.32 0.43
CA LEU A 177 17.94 23.79 -0.61
C LEU A 177 17.81 22.28 -0.53
N GLY A 178 17.66 21.59 -1.67
CA GLY A 178 17.53 20.13 -1.74
C GLY A 178 18.80 19.45 -1.23
N LYS A 179 19.04 19.49 0.08
CA LYS A 179 20.19 18.94 0.75
C LYS A 179 19.90 17.47 0.94
N TYR A 180 20.74 16.65 0.32
CA TYR A 180 20.78 15.24 0.66
C TYR A 180 21.17 15.09 2.13
N SER A 181 20.54 14.14 2.80
CA SER A 181 20.82 13.80 4.19
C SER A 181 22.28 13.40 4.33
N ARG A 182 22.94 13.94 5.35
CA ARG A 182 24.30 13.55 5.74
C ARG A 182 24.21 12.29 6.59
N ILE A 183 24.08 11.15 5.93
CA ILE A 183 24.10 9.81 6.52
C ILE A 183 25.31 9.06 5.98
N SER A 184 25.97 8.26 6.81
CA SER A 184 27.07 7.38 6.39
C SER A 184 26.56 6.19 5.56
N ASP A 185 27.43 5.52 4.81
CA ASP A 185 27.02 4.32 4.06
C ASP A 185 26.65 3.16 4.98
N SER A 186 27.30 3.01 6.14
CA SER A 186 26.99 1.95 7.12
C SER A 186 25.63 2.14 7.80
N GLU A 187 25.26 3.38 8.13
CA GLU A 187 23.93 3.70 8.63
C GLU A 187 22.88 3.49 7.54
N LEU A 188 23.16 3.93 6.31
CA LEU A 188 22.27 3.72 5.17
C LEU A 188 22.03 2.22 4.92
N ASP A 189 23.07 1.40 5.04
CA ASP A 189 22.96 -0.05 4.90
C ASP A 189 22.05 -0.66 5.95
N SER A 190 22.25 -0.28 7.21
CA SER A 190 21.39 -0.74 8.32
C SER A 190 19.92 -0.40 8.06
N VAL A 191 19.66 0.81 7.56
CA VAL A 191 18.30 1.26 7.22
C VAL A 191 17.72 0.46 6.04
N ILE A 192 18.50 0.23 4.98
CA ILE A 192 18.06 -0.54 3.80
C ILE A 192 17.84 -2.02 4.17
N ILE A 193 18.71 -2.63 4.96
CA ILE A 193 18.55 -4.01 5.46
C ILE A 193 17.25 -4.13 6.24
N ASN A 194 16.94 -3.19 7.14
CA ASN A 194 15.66 -3.18 7.84
C ASN A 194 14.47 -3.09 6.88
N ILE A 195 14.54 -2.25 5.84
CA ILE A 195 13.48 -2.17 4.81
C ILE A 195 13.30 -3.50 4.10
N LEU A 196 14.39 -4.13 3.66
CA LEU A 196 14.36 -5.40 2.93
C LEU A 196 13.85 -6.55 3.81
N ASN A 197 14.17 -6.55 5.10
CA ASN A 197 13.67 -7.53 6.07
C ASN A 197 12.16 -7.38 6.33
N SER A 198 11.65 -6.15 6.37
CA SER A 198 10.22 -5.87 6.55
C SER A 198 9.41 -6.09 5.27
N THR A 199 10.00 -5.77 4.12
CA THR A 199 9.38 -5.88 2.80
C THR A 199 10.27 -6.69 1.87
N PRO A 200 10.22 -8.04 1.95
CA PRO A 200 10.96 -8.91 1.06
C PRO A 200 10.62 -8.57 -0.40
N ASN A 201 11.63 -8.51 -1.28
CA ASN A 201 11.52 -8.10 -2.69
C ASN A 201 11.27 -6.60 -2.93
N ALA A 202 11.44 -5.73 -1.93
CA ALA A 202 11.36 -4.27 -2.13
C ALA A 202 12.29 -3.79 -3.26
N GLY A 203 11.69 -3.20 -4.29
CA GLY A 203 12.43 -2.58 -5.39
C GLY A 203 12.98 -1.20 -5.04
N GLU A 204 13.84 -0.66 -5.92
CA GLU A 204 14.46 0.67 -5.76
C GLU A 204 13.44 1.76 -5.43
N LYS A 205 12.25 1.75 -6.07
CA LYS A 205 11.19 2.73 -5.82
C LYS A 205 10.63 2.65 -4.39
N LEU A 206 10.41 1.44 -3.87
CA LEU A 206 9.85 1.24 -2.54
C LEU A 206 10.88 1.64 -1.47
N VAL A 207 12.14 1.26 -1.67
CA VAL A 207 13.25 1.69 -0.81
C VAL A 207 13.39 3.21 -0.79
N ILE A 208 13.30 3.88 -1.95
CA ILE A 208 13.29 5.36 -2.01
C ILE A 208 12.11 5.94 -1.23
N GLY A 209 10.92 5.36 -1.37
CA GLY A 209 9.72 5.80 -0.64
C GLY A 209 9.90 5.69 0.87
N SER A 210 10.38 4.55 1.36
CA SER A 210 10.62 4.29 2.78
C SER A 210 11.77 5.13 3.36
N LEU A 211 12.80 5.44 2.57
CA LEU A 211 13.83 6.41 3.00
C LEU A 211 13.23 7.81 3.15
N ARG A 212 12.40 8.25 2.20
CA ARG A 212 11.75 9.57 2.23
C ARG A 212 10.75 9.72 3.38
N SER A 213 9.98 8.69 3.71
CA SER A 213 9.07 8.71 4.87
C SER A 213 9.83 8.88 6.19
N ARG A 214 11.08 8.41 6.25
CA ARG A 214 12.01 8.60 7.38
C ARG A 214 12.79 9.92 7.29
N ASN A 215 12.37 10.83 6.40
CA ASN A 215 13.03 12.10 6.11
C ASN A 215 14.50 11.97 5.61
N ILE A 216 14.88 10.80 5.09
CA ILE A 216 16.20 10.54 4.51
C ILE A 216 16.14 10.78 3.00
N HIS A 217 16.76 11.86 2.56
CA HIS A 217 16.81 12.27 1.17
C HIS A 217 18.19 11.97 0.59
N LEU A 218 18.28 11.07 -0.37
CA LEU A 218 19.56 10.66 -0.96
C LEU A 218 19.54 10.70 -2.48
N GLN A 219 20.75 10.76 -3.06
CA GLN A 219 20.92 10.62 -4.48
C GLN A 219 20.45 9.23 -4.91
N ARG A 220 19.66 9.18 -6.00
CA ARG A 220 19.15 7.92 -6.56
C ARG A 220 20.26 6.93 -6.90
N TRP A 221 21.40 7.43 -7.40
CA TRP A 221 22.56 6.59 -7.71
C TRP A 221 23.15 5.94 -6.45
N ARG A 222 23.20 6.65 -5.32
CA ARG A 222 23.75 6.14 -4.05
C ARG A 222 22.89 5.02 -3.48
N ILE A 223 21.57 5.20 -3.50
CA ILE A 223 20.62 4.15 -3.09
C ILE A 223 20.77 2.92 -3.98
N ARG A 224 20.88 3.12 -5.31
CA ARG A 224 21.08 2.01 -6.26
C ARG A 224 22.40 1.27 -6.01
N ASP A 225 23.45 2.02 -5.69
CA ASP A 225 24.76 1.47 -5.37
C ASP A 225 24.73 0.61 -4.11
N ARG A 226 24.15 1.12 -3.01
CA ARG A 226 23.98 0.32 -1.79
C ARG A 226 23.11 -0.91 -2.00
N LEU A 227 22.01 -0.78 -2.76
CA LEU A 227 21.21 -1.94 -3.16
C LEU A 227 21.98 -2.94 -4.04
N ASN A 228 23.04 -2.52 -4.77
CA ASN A 228 23.92 -3.47 -5.46
C ASN A 228 24.64 -4.40 -4.51
N VAL A 229 25.09 -3.86 -3.39
CA VAL A 229 25.87 -4.60 -2.42
C VAL A 229 24.95 -5.44 -1.52
N LEU A 230 23.82 -4.89 -1.10
CA LEU A 230 22.94 -5.50 -0.10
C LEU A 230 21.95 -6.53 -0.66
N ASP A 231 21.47 -6.35 -1.89
CA ASP A 231 20.51 -7.25 -2.54
C ASP A 231 20.98 -7.65 -3.96
N PRO A 232 22.09 -8.40 -4.09
CA PRO A 232 22.54 -8.87 -5.39
C PRO A 232 21.58 -9.92 -5.98
N ILE A 233 21.06 -10.82 -5.13
CA ILE A 233 20.21 -11.94 -5.53
C ILE A 233 18.82 -11.45 -5.96
N GLY A 234 18.12 -10.67 -5.13
CA GLY A 234 16.79 -10.17 -5.45
C GLY A 234 16.78 -9.28 -6.69
N ARG A 235 17.91 -8.64 -7.02
CA ARG A 235 18.06 -7.90 -8.28
C ARG A 235 18.37 -8.78 -9.48
N ALA A 236 19.16 -9.83 -9.33
CA ALA A 236 19.33 -10.82 -10.38
C ALA A 236 18.00 -11.48 -10.73
N VAL A 237 17.22 -11.89 -9.72
CA VAL A 237 15.86 -12.45 -9.89
C VAL A 237 14.95 -11.45 -10.61
N ARG A 238 14.92 -10.17 -10.21
CA ARG A 238 14.11 -9.15 -10.89
C ARG A 238 14.52 -8.87 -12.33
N ARG A 239 15.82 -8.92 -12.64
CA ARG A 239 16.29 -8.82 -14.03
C ARG A 239 15.83 -10.02 -14.85
N ASN A 240 15.87 -11.21 -14.28
CA ASN A 240 15.47 -12.44 -14.96
C ASN A 240 13.94 -12.53 -15.15
N ASN A 241 13.17 -12.01 -14.20
CA ASN A 241 11.70 -11.97 -14.22
C ASN A 241 11.15 -10.71 -14.93
N ALA A 242 11.97 -10.00 -15.71
CA ALA A 242 11.50 -8.85 -16.47
C ALA A 242 10.36 -9.28 -17.41
N ILE A 243 9.18 -8.67 -17.23
CA ILE A 243 7.96 -9.01 -17.97
C ILE A 243 8.27 -9.03 -19.47
N HIS A 244 8.18 -10.21 -20.06
CA HIS A 244 8.25 -10.37 -21.50
C HIS A 244 6.99 -9.77 -22.10
N ARG A 245 7.08 -8.53 -22.59
CA ARG A 245 5.99 -7.88 -23.30
C ARG A 245 5.72 -8.67 -24.57
N ARG A 246 4.52 -9.24 -24.68
CA ARG A 246 4.06 -9.92 -25.89
C ARG A 246 3.69 -8.86 -26.92
N THR A 247 4.22 -8.98 -28.12
CA THR A 247 3.71 -8.21 -29.27
C THR A 247 2.37 -8.79 -29.66
N TYR A 248 1.30 -7.99 -29.56
CA TYR A 248 -0.01 -8.38 -30.05
C TYR A 248 -0.11 -8.05 -31.53
N ASN A 249 -0.31 -9.07 -32.36
CA ASN A 249 -0.64 -8.89 -33.77
C ASN A 249 -2.12 -9.24 -33.96
N VAL A 250 -2.93 -8.27 -34.37
CA VAL A 250 -4.34 -8.44 -34.68
C VAL A 250 -4.52 -8.19 -36.17
N GLN A 251 -5.29 -9.04 -36.84
CA GLN A 251 -5.42 -8.97 -38.31
C GLN A 251 -6.14 -7.70 -38.75
N GLU A 252 -7.15 -7.25 -37.98
CA GLU A 252 -7.99 -6.11 -38.33
C GLU A 252 -8.47 -5.34 -37.08
N ALA A 253 -8.94 -4.11 -37.30
CA ALA A 253 -9.71 -3.38 -36.30
C ALA A 253 -10.97 -4.17 -35.94
N ASN A 254 -11.36 -4.20 -34.66
CA ASN A 254 -12.46 -5.01 -34.12
C ASN A 254 -12.20 -6.53 -33.94
N HIS A 255 -11.02 -7.01 -34.29
CA HIS A 255 -10.67 -8.42 -34.12
C HIS A 255 -10.46 -8.83 -32.64
N LEU A 256 -9.96 -7.91 -31.81
CA LEU A 256 -9.72 -8.13 -30.38
C LEU A 256 -9.91 -6.82 -29.62
N TRP A 257 -10.81 -6.82 -28.64
CA TRP A 257 -10.93 -5.73 -27.67
C TRP A 257 -10.28 -6.14 -26.36
N HIS A 258 -9.49 -5.24 -25.78
CA HIS A 258 -8.93 -5.39 -24.44
C HIS A 258 -9.76 -4.58 -23.46
N ILE A 259 -10.20 -5.22 -22.38
CA ILE A 259 -10.87 -4.58 -21.26
C ILE A 259 -9.92 -4.71 -20.07
N ASP A 260 -9.65 -3.60 -19.41
CA ASP A 260 -8.73 -3.52 -18.28
C ASP A 260 -9.33 -2.67 -17.18
N THR A 261 -9.09 -3.05 -15.93
CA THR A 261 -9.62 -2.42 -14.73
C THR A 261 -8.50 -1.81 -13.91
N ASN A 262 -8.61 -0.52 -13.63
CA ASN A 262 -7.66 0.18 -12.80
C ASN A 262 -8.16 0.21 -11.35
N HIS A 263 -7.61 -0.70 -10.56
CA HIS A 263 -7.90 -0.85 -9.12
C HIS A 263 -7.05 0.03 -8.20
N LYS A 264 -6.24 0.96 -8.73
CA LYS A 264 -5.35 1.80 -7.90
C LYS A 264 -6.10 2.69 -6.89
N LEU A 265 -7.40 2.88 -7.08
CA LEU A 265 -8.26 3.67 -6.19
C LEU A 265 -9.24 2.81 -5.37
N ILE A 266 -9.01 1.50 -5.27
CA ILE A 266 -9.91 0.59 -4.55
C ILE A 266 -10.05 0.92 -3.06
N SER A 267 -9.01 1.51 -2.45
CA SER A 267 -9.08 2.03 -1.06
C SER A 267 -10.13 3.12 -0.88
N TRP A 268 -10.49 3.82 -1.94
CA TRP A 268 -11.56 4.83 -1.99
C TRP A 268 -12.88 4.25 -2.53
N ARG A 269 -12.94 2.92 -2.70
CA ARG A 269 -14.07 2.19 -3.32
C ARG A 269 -14.35 2.60 -4.77
N PHE A 270 -13.34 3.14 -5.47
CA PHE A 270 -13.43 3.44 -6.90
C PHE A 270 -12.61 2.44 -7.72
N VAL A 271 -13.25 1.87 -8.73
CA VAL A 271 -12.59 1.08 -9.78
C VAL A 271 -12.83 1.80 -11.10
N ILE A 272 -11.76 2.15 -11.82
CA ILE A 272 -11.85 2.82 -13.12
C ILE A 272 -11.71 1.78 -14.21
N PHE A 273 -12.75 1.57 -15.01
CA PHE A 273 -12.67 0.71 -16.20
C PHE A 273 -12.01 1.49 -17.34
N GLY A 274 -11.06 0.86 -18.01
CA GLY A 274 -10.28 1.39 -19.14
C GLY A 274 -11.07 1.65 -20.43
N CYS A 275 -12.40 1.66 -20.37
CA CYS A 275 -13.28 2.28 -21.37
C CYS A 275 -13.99 3.47 -20.68
N VAL A 276 -13.45 4.67 -20.88
CA VAL A 276 -13.73 5.84 -20.02
C VAL A 276 -15.13 6.45 -20.24
N HIS A 277 -16.00 6.52 -19.21
CA HIS A 277 -16.37 7.73 -18.41
C HIS A 277 -17.65 7.50 -17.57
N MET A 278 -17.55 7.52 -16.23
CA MET A 278 -18.63 7.54 -15.20
C MET A 278 -19.48 6.26 -15.00
N ALA A 279 -19.52 5.78 -13.74
CA ALA A 279 -20.61 5.14 -12.96
C ALA A 279 -21.60 4.13 -13.58
N ALA A 280 -21.48 3.79 -14.85
CA ALA A 280 -22.24 2.74 -15.52
C ALA A 280 -21.49 1.41 -15.40
N THR A 281 -22.24 0.31 -15.37
CA THR A 281 -21.68 -1.06 -15.31
C THR A 281 -20.80 -1.31 -16.53
N SER A 282 -19.74 -2.13 -16.37
CA SER A 282 -18.81 -2.51 -17.43
C SER A 282 -19.51 -2.99 -18.71
N LEU A 283 -20.67 -3.64 -18.56
CA LEU A 283 -21.53 -4.10 -19.64
C LEU A 283 -22.12 -2.95 -20.48
N GLU A 284 -22.58 -1.86 -19.87
CA GLU A 284 -23.22 -0.76 -20.60
C GLU A 284 -22.23 -0.09 -21.57
N PHE A 285 -20.99 0.15 -21.12
CA PHE A 285 -19.93 0.65 -22.00
C PHE A 285 -19.61 -0.31 -23.13
N PHE A 286 -19.54 -1.60 -22.81
CA PHE A 286 -19.30 -2.62 -23.81
C PHE A 286 -20.38 -2.61 -24.89
N GLN A 287 -21.65 -2.59 -24.49
CA GLN A 287 -22.79 -2.50 -25.40
C GLN A 287 -22.77 -1.20 -26.22
N ASN A 288 -22.39 -0.07 -25.63
CA ASN A 288 -22.23 1.20 -26.37
C ASN A 288 -21.15 1.11 -27.45
N GLY A 289 -20.02 0.47 -27.12
CA GLY A 289 -18.97 0.16 -28.08
C GLY A 289 -19.49 -0.73 -29.21
N VAL A 290 -20.17 -1.83 -28.88
CA VAL A 290 -20.75 -2.78 -29.84
C VAL A 290 -21.76 -2.08 -30.76
N ARG A 291 -22.60 -1.20 -30.24
CA ARG A 291 -23.54 -0.40 -31.03
C ARG A 291 -22.84 0.52 -32.04
N LYS A 292 -21.66 1.02 -31.71
CA LYS A 292 -20.92 1.98 -32.55
C LYS A 292 -19.99 1.31 -33.56
N PHE A 293 -19.39 0.18 -33.19
CA PHE A 293 -18.29 -0.44 -33.93
C PHE A 293 -18.55 -1.90 -34.34
N GLY A 294 -19.71 -2.46 -33.96
CA GLY A 294 -20.04 -3.88 -34.16
C GLY A 294 -19.49 -4.77 -33.06
N LEU A 295 -19.98 -6.01 -32.99
CA LEU A 295 -19.53 -7.00 -32.00
C LEU A 295 -18.09 -7.42 -32.30
N PRO A 296 -17.13 -7.33 -31.36
CA PRO A 296 -15.76 -7.74 -31.61
C PRO A 296 -15.65 -9.26 -31.75
N LEU A 297 -14.67 -9.71 -32.56
CA LEU A 297 -14.42 -11.15 -32.73
C LEU A 297 -13.86 -11.80 -31.45
N ARG A 298 -13.15 -11.05 -30.62
CA ARG A 298 -12.65 -11.52 -29.32
C ARG A 298 -12.64 -10.37 -28.32
N VAL A 299 -12.85 -10.71 -27.05
CA VAL A 299 -12.65 -9.80 -25.93
C VAL A 299 -11.67 -10.48 -24.97
N ARG A 300 -10.72 -9.70 -24.47
CA ARG A 300 -9.75 -10.15 -23.48
C ARG A 300 -9.80 -9.23 -22.28
N GLY A 301 -10.07 -9.81 -21.13
CA GLY A 301 -9.93 -9.21 -19.81
C GLY A 301 -9.20 -10.16 -18.88
N ASP A 302 -9.03 -9.75 -17.64
CA ASP A 302 -8.70 -10.67 -16.55
C ASP A 302 -9.93 -11.48 -16.12
N HIS A 303 -9.74 -12.41 -15.18
CA HIS A 303 -10.82 -13.23 -14.63
C HIS A 303 -11.54 -12.51 -13.48
N GLY A 304 -11.56 -11.17 -13.50
CA GLY A 304 -12.27 -10.36 -12.52
C GLY A 304 -13.78 -10.53 -12.66
N VAL A 305 -14.49 -10.55 -11.53
CA VAL A 305 -15.96 -10.64 -11.48
C VAL A 305 -16.62 -9.49 -12.24
N GLU A 306 -15.93 -8.37 -12.37
CA GLU A 306 -16.38 -7.20 -13.10
C GLU A 306 -16.48 -7.36 -14.61
N SER A 307 -15.78 -8.35 -15.17
CA SER A 307 -15.81 -8.67 -16.60
C SER A 307 -16.84 -9.75 -16.94
N TYR A 308 -17.52 -10.32 -15.93
CA TYR A 308 -18.46 -11.44 -16.08
C TYR A 308 -19.62 -11.11 -17.01
N ASP A 309 -20.26 -9.95 -16.81
CA ASP A 309 -21.44 -9.56 -17.60
C ASP A 309 -21.11 -9.35 -19.08
N VAL A 310 -19.89 -8.86 -19.38
CA VAL A 310 -19.40 -8.74 -20.76
C VAL A 310 -19.16 -10.12 -21.38
N ALA A 311 -18.62 -11.08 -20.62
CA ALA A 311 -18.45 -12.45 -21.10
C ALA A 311 -19.81 -13.11 -21.41
N CYS A 312 -20.78 -12.97 -20.50
CA CYS A 312 -22.16 -13.45 -20.70
C CYS A 312 -22.82 -12.80 -21.93
N TYR A 313 -22.63 -11.50 -22.12
CA TYR A 313 -23.14 -10.79 -23.30
C TYR A 313 -22.50 -11.29 -24.60
N MET A 314 -21.20 -11.52 -24.62
CA MET A 314 -20.48 -12.05 -25.78
C MET A 314 -20.93 -13.47 -26.15
N ILE A 315 -21.17 -14.34 -25.15
CA ILE A 315 -21.68 -15.69 -25.36
C ILE A 315 -23.11 -15.63 -25.91
N SER A 316 -24.01 -14.90 -25.23
CA SER A 316 -25.42 -14.82 -25.62
C SER A 316 -25.65 -14.16 -26.99
N SER A 317 -24.80 -13.19 -27.37
CA SER A 317 -24.91 -12.51 -28.67
C SER A 317 -24.45 -13.37 -29.84
N ARG A 318 -23.63 -14.42 -29.59
CA ARG A 318 -23.11 -15.32 -30.62
C ARG A 318 -23.94 -16.59 -30.81
N VAL A 319 -24.75 -16.95 -29.82
CA VAL A 319 -25.68 -18.09 -29.91
C VAL A 319 -26.93 -17.71 -30.73
N LYS A 320 -27.13 -16.42 -31.01
CA LYS A 320 -28.30 -15.89 -31.75
C LYS A 320 -28.06 -15.62 -33.24
N GLU A 321 -26.86 -15.89 -33.75
CA GLU A 321 -26.53 -15.88 -35.20
C GLU A 321 -26.46 -17.33 -35.73
#